data_AF-A0A7X6DLR5-F1
#
_entry.id   AF-A0A7X6DLR5-F1
#
_cell.length_a   1.000
_cell.length_b   1.000
_cell.length_c   1.000
_cell.angle_alpha   90.00
_cell.angle_beta   90.00
_cell.angle_gamma   90.00
#
_symmetry.space_group_name_H-M   'P 1'
#
loop_
_entity.id
_entity.type
_entity.pdbx_description
1 polymer ?
#
loop_
_entity_poly.entity_id
_entity_poly.type
_entity_poly.pdbx_seq_one_letter_code
_entity_poly.pdbx_strand_id
1 'polypeptide(L)'
;MNLSRRLSVFKGVSMREGILPPKFADKFFRIDFDAMPLPILSLYPIPPSLALEEVTLDLAGLEQHPRLISWPMLHELPRVKLKVPFICQIFNWVEEVEWEGIRLVDLLDSFKIDTHPDGYFAFYSRDRVFFEGLSRDEARDPRVLLAYGLNGSPLPEVHGGPLRLVVPFLQGYKSVKWVHSIHAFRHDPVGIKRLLAQSPTGQLNEKWRGQYQIVPPAGKSGDPPPVRSEIAPLSTPPAAISPPEPPVHGRVDSVLKKKQPPRQATLKEVIAFVRPGKQLATRQALEAAGIYGYTTTTVLGRSRQRGLRFQSEKGEPVAIKFMPKQYFSIMIDAGRVPAVIAALMKANRTGKGAYGDGKIFIVDIDDAVRISTDERGEEAI
;
A
#
# COMPACT_ATOMS: atom_id res chain seq x y z
N MET A 1 -10.50 -4.38 -36.95
CA MET A 1 -9.12 -3.88 -36.75
C MET A 1 -8.21 -5.07 -36.47
N ASN A 2 -7.25 -5.33 -37.36
CA ASN A 2 -6.55 -6.60 -37.55
C ASN A 2 -5.69 -7.09 -36.36
N LEU A 3 -5.73 -8.42 -36.13
CA LEU A 3 -4.94 -9.22 -35.18
C LEU A 3 -3.42 -8.96 -35.30
N SER A 4 -2.96 -8.55 -36.48
CA SER A 4 -1.58 -8.17 -36.80
C SER A 4 -1.06 -6.96 -36.01
N ARG A 5 -1.92 -6.01 -35.57
CA ARG A 5 -1.47 -4.85 -34.78
C ARG A 5 -1.29 -5.15 -33.28
N ARG A 6 -1.77 -6.28 -32.76
CA ARG A 6 -1.49 -6.70 -31.37
C ARG A 6 -0.11 -7.31 -31.18
N LEU A 7 0.54 -7.75 -32.26
CA LEU A 7 1.88 -8.36 -32.23
C LEU A 7 3.02 -7.34 -32.27
N SER A 8 2.76 -6.04 -32.48
CA SER A 8 3.84 -5.04 -32.60
C SER A 8 4.41 -4.57 -31.26
N VAL A 9 3.77 -4.90 -30.13
CA VAL A 9 4.33 -4.69 -28.77
C VAL A 9 5.25 -5.86 -28.37
N PHE A 10 5.25 -6.96 -29.13
CA PHE A 10 6.01 -8.19 -28.83
C PHE A 10 7.25 -8.37 -29.70
N LYS A 11 7.67 -7.36 -30.49
CA LYS A 11 8.96 -7.42 -31.19
C LYS A 11 10.10 -7.31 -30.17
N GLY A 12 10.61 -8.44 -29.71
CA GLY A 12 11.85 -8.54 -28.93
C GLY A 12 11.76 -9.25 -27.58
N VAL A 13 10.59 -9.75 -27.17
CA VAL A 13 10.51 -10.63 -25.98
C VAL A 13 10.82 -12.05 -26.45
N SER A 14 12.07 -12.49 -26.30
CA SER A 14 12.35 -13.92 -26.30
C SER A 14 11.57 -14.52 -25.11
N MET A 15 10.93 -15.67 -25.35
CA MET A 15 10.16 -16.36 -24.33
C MET A 15 10.77 -17.74 -24.18
N ARG A 16 11.15 -18.10 -22.95
CA ARG A 16 11.47 -19.48 -22.61
C ARG A 16 10.34 -20.39 -23.06
N GLU A 17 10.69 -21.58 -23.51
CA GLU A 17 9.74 -22.58 -23.97
C GLU A 17 8.68 -22.86 -22.89
N GLY A 18 7.40 -22.80 -23.27
CA GLY A 18 6.28 -23.06 -22.37
C GLY A 18 5.70 -21.85 -21.62
N ILE A 19 6.32 -20.67 -21.67
CA ILE A 19 5.76 -19.47 -21.02
C ILE A 19 4.46 -19.02 -21.71
N LEU A 20 3.42 -18.79 -20.92
CA LEU A 20 2.16 -18.25 -21.42
C LEU A 20 2.27 -16.72 -21.58
N PRO A 21 1.97 -16.18 -22.77
CA PRO A 21 2.07 -14.74 -23.01
C PRO A 21 1.11 -13.98 -22.07
N PRO A 22 1.56 -12.89 -21.43
CA PRO A 22 0.74 -12.22 -20.44
C PRO A 22 -0.49 -11.58 -21.08
N LYS A 23 -1.69 -11.97 -20.65
CA LYS A 23 -2.96 -11.34 -21.09
C LYS A 23 -3.05 -9.84 -20.73
N PHE A 24 -2.21 -9.40 -19.82
CA PHE A 24 -2.14 -8.03 -19.28
C PHE A 24 -0.68 -7.55 -19.19
N ALA A 25 0.14 -7.90 -20.19
CA ALA A 25 1.56 -7.54 -20.27
C ALA A 25 1.75 -6.02 -20.21
N ASP A 26 0.86 -5.28 -20.86
CA ASP A 26 0.78 -3.82 -20.92
C ASP A 26 0.62 -3.15 -19.56
N LYS A 27 0.18 -3.91 -18.54
CA LYS A 27 0.02 -3.41 -17.17
C LYS A 27 1.28 -3.51 -16.33
N PHE A 28 2.33 -4.19 -16.81
CA PHE A 28 3.59 -4.30 -16.08
C PHE A 28 4.53 -3.17 -16.48
N PHE A 29 5.16 -2.57 -15.48
CA PHE A 29 6.28 -1.67 -15.68
C PHE A 29 7.47 -2.37 -16.33
N ARG A 30 7.75 -3.63 -15.95
CA ARG A 30 8.85 -4.41 -16.52
C ARG A 30 8.49 -5.89 -16.58
N ILE A 31 8.77 -6.49 -17.75
CA ILE A 31 8.73 -7.93 -18.00
C ILE A 31 10.00 -8.29 -18.75
N ASP A 32 10.71 -9.29 -18.24
CA ASP A 32 11.83 -9.94 -18.91
C ASP A 32 11.81 -11.41 -18.49
N PHE A 33 11.37 -12.28 -19.40
CA PHE A 33 11.27 -13.71 -19.14
C PHE A 33 12.59 -14.46 -19.35
N ASP A 34 13.57 -13.85 -20.02
CA ASP A 34 14.86 -14.48 -20.28
C ASP A 34 15.86 -14.22 -19.15
N ALA A 35 15.64 -13.17 -18.34
CA ALA A 35 16.46 -12.83 -17.19
C ALA A 35 16.78 -14.01 -16.26
N MET A 36 18.04 -14.09 -15.84
CA MET A 36 18.56 -15.10 -14.92
C MET A 36 18.89 -14.46 -13.55
N PRO A 37 18.75 -15.22 -12.45
CA PRO A 37 18.29 -16.61 -12.37
C PRO A 37 16.76 -16.74 -12.41
N LEU A 38 16.01 -15.63 -12.33
CA LEU A 38 14.55 -15.61 -12.35
C LEU A 38 14.05 -14.63 -13.42
N PRO A 39 12.88 -14.88 -14.04
CA PRO A 39 12.17 -13.85 -14.78
C PRO A 39 11.97 -12.56 -13.97
N ILE A 40 12.17 -11.40 -14.59
CA ILE A 40 11.89 -10.10 -14.00
C ILE A 40 10.45 -9.72 -14.33
N LEU A 41 9.60 -9.72 -13.30
CA LEU A 41 8.23 -9.21 -13.37
C LEU A 41 8.04 -8.10 -12.34
N SER A 42 7.69 -6.91 -12.78
CA SER A 42 7.39 -5.76 -11.92
C SER A 42 6.14 -5.05 -12.43
N LEU A 43 5.08 -5.05 -11.61
CA LEU A 43 3.81 -4.41 -11.98
C LEU A 43 3.95 -2.88 -11.95
N TYR A 44 4.72 -2.35 -11.01
CA TYR A 44 4.96 -0.93 -10.80
C TYR A 44 6.46 -0.60 -10.96
N PRO A 45 6.84 0.69 -11.06
CA PRO A 45 8.23 1.11 -11.10
C PRO A 45 9.07 0.50 -9.98
N ILE A 46 10.29 0.08 -10.33
CA ILE A 46 11.25 -0.44 -9.36
C ILE A 46 11.66 0.73 -8.44
N PRO A 47 11.49 0.60 -7.11
CA PRO A 47 11.90 1.65 -6.17
C PRO A 47 13.43 1.84 -6.23
N PRO A 48 13.94 3.01 -5.83
CA PRO A 48 15.38 3.24 -5.78
C PRO A 48 16.12 2.18 -4.97
N SER A 49 17.34 1.86 -5.41
CA SER A 49 18.26 1.00 -4.69
C SER A 49 18.41 1.43 -3.23
N LEU A 50 18.65 0.47 -2.35
CA LEU A 50 18.81 0.67 -0.91
C LEU A 50 19.86 -0.31 -0.43
N ALA A 51 20.85 0.16 0.31
CA ALA A 51 21.83 -0.72 0.92
C ALA A 51 21.15 -1.58 2.01
N LEU A 52 21.68 -2.76 2.27
CA LEU A 52 21.08 -3.68 3.23
C LEU A 52 21.08 -3.07 4.64
N GLU A 53 22.12 -2.32 4.97
CA GLU A 53 22.33 -1.60 6.23
C GLU A 53 21.30 -0.47 6.45
N GLU A 54 20.73 0.06 5.37
CA GLU A 54 19.70 1.11 5.40
C GLU A 54 18.28 0.54 5.49
N VAL A 55 18.13 -0.80 5.49
CA VAL A 55 16.82 -1.43 5.61
C VAL A 55 16.20 -1.14 6.97
N THR A 56 14.99 -0.58 6.92
CA THR A 56 14.09 -0.47 8.07
C THR A 56 12.76 -1.13 7.73
N LEU A 57 12.30 -2.03 8.59
CA LEU A 57 11.05 -2.74 8.45
C LEU A 57 10.00 -2.17 9.41
N ASP A 58 8.89 -1.67 8.88
CA ASP A 58 7.74 -1.22 9.66
C ASP A 58 6.86 -2.42 10.04
N LEU A 59 6.81 -2.73 11.33
CA LEU A 59 6.26 -3.98 11.84
C LEU A 59 5.17 -3.72 12.89
N ALA A 60 3.96 -4.23 12.65
CA ALA A 60 2.82 -4.03 13.54
C ALA A 60 1.98 -5.31 13.71
N GLY A 61 1.81 -5.75 14.96
CA GLY A 61 0.83 -6.77 15.33
C GLY A 61 -0.59 -6.20 15.38
N LEU A 62 -1.58 -7.06 15.59
CA LEU A 62 -2.97 -6.64 15.64
C LEU A 62 -3.15 -5.71 16.84
N GLU A 63 -3.69 -4.52 16.60
CA GLU A 63 -3.90 -3.48 17.64
C GLU A 63 -2.59 -3.01 18.31
N GLN A 64 -1.43 -3.27 17.71
CA GLN A 64 -0.15 -2.74 18.16
C GLN A 64 0.22 -1.46 17.40
N HIS A 65 0.96 -0.56 18.06
CA HIS A 65 1.60 0.54 17.36
C HIS A 65 2.71 0.02 16.44
N PRO A 66 2.86 0.59 15.24
CA PRO A 66 3.95 0.22 14.35
C PRO A 66 5.32 0.50 14.97
N ARG A 67 6.26 -0.43 14.74
CA ARG A 67 7.65 -0.34 15.20
C ARG A 67 8.58 -0.44 14.01
N LEU A 68 9.52 0.49 13.93
CA LEU A 68 10.59 0.43 12.93
C LEU A 68 11.72 -0.48 13.46
N ILE A 69 11.93 -1.59 12.77
CA ILE A 69 13.00 -2.54 13.05
C ILE A 69 14.14 -2.28 12.08
N SER A 70 15.32 -1.93 12.60
CA SER A 70 16.49 -1.63 11.78
C SER A 70 17.19 -2.90 11.30
N TRP A 71 18.01 -2.77 10.25
CA TRP A 71 18.81 -3.89 9.75
C TRP A 71 19.66 -4.59 10.81
N PRO A 72 20.41 -3.88 11.70
CA PRO A 72 21.14 -4.54 12.78
C PRO A 72 20.26 -5.47 13.62
N MET A 73 19.04 -5.06 13.94
CA MET A 73 18.11 -5.89 14.71
C MET A 73 17.59 -7.09 13.92
N LEU A 74 17.39 -6.95 12.61
CA LEU A 74 17.01 -8.04 11.73
C LEU A 74 18.15 -9.05 11.57
N HIS A 75 19.38 -8.54 11.42
CA HIS A 75 20.59 -9.33 11.18
C HIS A 75 20.96 -10.25 12.35
N GLU A 76 20.56 -9.91 13.58
CA GLU A 76 20.73 -10.79 14.75
C GLU A 76 19.82 -12.04 14.72
N LEU A 77 18.79 -12.08 13.87
CA LEU A 77 17.90 -13.23 13.76
C LEU A 77 18.57 -14.40 13.02
N PRO A 78 18.16 -15.65 13.30
CA PRO A 78 18.75 -16.83 12.65
C PRO A 78 18.66 -16.76 11.11
N ARG A 79 19.82 -16.80 10.47
CA ARG A 79 19.96 -16.91 9.02
C ARG A 79 19.71 -18.34 8.57
N VAL A 80 18.92 -18.50 7.51
CA VAL A 80 18.65 -19.79 6.89
C VAL A 80 18.81 -19.73 5.37
N LYS A 81 19.11 -20.90 4.80
CA LYS A 81 19.09 -21.15 3.36
C LYS A 81 17.99 -22.13 3.03
N LEU A 82 17.26 -21.86 1.95
CA LEU A 82 16.13 -22.67 1.52
C LEU A 82 16.13 -22.79 0.00
N LYS A 83 16.43 -23.98 -0.49
CA LYS A 83 16.34 -24.33 -1.92
C LYS A 83 14.94 -24.86 -2.23
N VAL A 84 14.19 -24.12 -3.05
CA VAL A 84 12.76 -24.38 -3.33
C VAL A 84 12.39 -23.91 -4.73
N PRO A 85 11.35 -24.50 -5.35
CA PRO A 85 10.80 -23.97 -6.59
C PRO A 85 10.12 -22.62 -6.34
N PHE A 86 10.35 -21.67 -7.24
CA PHE A 86 9.66 -20.38 -7.28
C PHE A 86 8.75 -20.35 -8.51
N ILE A 87 7.43 -20.38 -8.30
CA ILE A 87 6.45 -20.69 -9.35
C ILE A 87 5.58 -19.48 -9.69
N CYS A 88 5.39 -19.24 -10.98
CA CYS A 88 4.32 -18.40 -11.48
C CYS A 88 3.41 -19.22 -12.41
N GLN A 89 2.29 -19.70 -11.86
CA GLN A 89 1.31 -20.44 -12.64
C GLN A 89 0.59 -19.53 -13.66
N ILE A 90 0.46 -18.22 -13.40
CA ILE A 90 -0.20 -17.28 -14.32
C ILE A 90 0.51 -17.22 -15.68
N PHE A 91 1.85 -17.24 -15.68
CA PHE A 91 2.68 -17.19 -16.88
C PHE A 91 3.36 -18.50 -17.20
N ASN A 92 3.03 -19.56 -16.45
CA ASN A 92 3.52 -20.92 -16.64
C ASN A 92 5.05 -21.05 -16.61
N TRP A 93 5.69 -20.50 -15.58
CA TRP A 93 7.13 -20.70 -15.35
C TRP A 93 7.43 -21.11 -13.90
N VAL A 94 8.56 -21.76 -13.73
CA VAL A 94 9.13 -22.17 -12.44
C VAL A 94 10.64 -22.14 -12.53
N GLU A 95 11.28 -21.74 -11.43
CA GLU A 95 12.74 -21.82 -11.31
C GLU A 95 13.09 -22.39 -9.95
N GLU A 96 14.04 -23.33 -9.90
CA GLU A 96 14.56 -23.82 -8.63
C GLU A 96 15.73 -22.93 -8.20
N VAL A 97 15.58 -22.26 -7.06
CA VAL A 97 16.57 -21.31 -6.56
C VAL A 97 16.80 -21.51 -5.06
N GLU A 98 17.98 -21.14 -4.58
CA GLU A 98 18.31 -21.08 -3.16
C GLU A 98 18.09 -19.66 -2.65
N TRP A 99 17.14 -19.49 -1.74
CA TRP A 99 16.93 -18.25 -1.02
C TRP A 99 17.75 -18.26 0.26
N GLU A 100 18.20 -17.08 0.65
CA GLU A 100 18.85 -16.86 1.92
C GLU A 100 18.20 -15.69 2.65
N GLY A 101 17.87 -15.89 3.92
CA GLY A 101 17.10 -14.93 4.68
C GLY A 101 16.83 -15.31 6.12
N ILE A 102 15.86 -14.61 6.71
CA ILE A 102 15.32 -14.86 8.05
C ILE A 102 13.96 -15.55 7.89
N ARG A 103 13.66 -16.55 8.73
CA ARG A 103 12.30 -17.10 8.74
C ARG A 103 11.33 -16.07 9.26
N LEU A 104 10.21 -15.88 8.57
CA LEU A 104 9.21 -14.92 8.99
C LEU A 104 8.66 -15.24 10.39
N VAL A 105 8.49 -16.52 10.72
CA VAL A 105 8.04 -16.96 12.05
C VAL A 105 9.01 -16.52 13.16
N ASP A 106 10.33 -16.59 12.94
CA ASP A 106 11.34 -16.20 13.93
C ASP A 106 11.32 -14.68 14.17
N LEU A 107 11.12 -13.88 13.10
CA LEU A 107 10.90 -12.43 13.21
C LEU A 107 9.65 -12.14 14.06
N LEU A 108 8.52 -12.75 13.69
CA LEU A 108 7.25 -12.52 14.36
C LEU A 108 7.35 -12.85 15.85
N ASP A 109 8.01 -13.95 16.19
CA ASP A 109 8.18 -14.39 17.58
C ASP A 109 9.14 -13.50 18.37
N SER A 110 10.29 -13.16 17.79
CA SER A 110 11.29 -12.28 18.43
C SER A 110 10.69 -10.91 18.77
N PHE A 111 9.87 -10.36 17.88
CA PHE A 111 9.22 -9.05 18.08
C PHE A 111 7.85 -9.12 18.73
N LYS A 112 7.34 -10.31 19.08
CA LYS A 112 6.01 -10.52 19.68
C LYS A 112 4.89 -9.93 18.80
N ILE A 113 4.97 -10.20 17.51
CA ILE A 113 4.02 -9.77 16.50
C ILE A 113 3.10 -10.95 16.20
N ASP A 114 1.80 -10.75 16.44
CA ASP A 114 0.80 -11.73 16.04
C ASP A 114 -0.46 -11.04 15.54
N THR A 115 -1.35 -11.85 14.98
CA THR A 115 -2.70 -11.47 14.56
C THR A 115 -3.73 -12.36 15.28
N HIS A 116 -5.01 -12.17 14.95
CA HIS A 116 -6.06 -13.08 15.40
C HIS A 116 -5.77 -14.53 14.93
N PRO A 117 -6.20 -15.59 15.63
CA PRO A 117 -6.00 -16.97 15.14
C PRO A 117 -6.49 -17.20 13.70
N ASP A 118 -7.60 -16.56 13.33
CA ASP A 118 -8.14 -16.52 11.95
C ASP A 118 -7.66 -15.32 11.10
N GLY A 119 -6.67 -14.59 11.59
CA GLY A 119 -6.20 -13.34 11.03
C GLY A 119 -5.20 -13.53 9.89
N TYR A 120 -4.68 -12.40 9.44
CA TYR A 120 -3.83 -12.27 8.26
C TYR A 120 -2.69 -11.30 8.54
N PHE A 121 -1.66 -11.35 7.70
CA PHE A 121 -0.61 -10.35 7.60
C PHE A 121 -0.59 -9.76 6.19
N ALA A 122 -0.47 -8.44 6.06
CA ALA A 122 -0.23 -7.78 4.79
C ALA A 122 1.24 -7.34 4.69
N PHE A 123 1.81 -7.52 3.51
CA PHE A 123 3.21 -7.20 3.20
C PHE A 123 3.24 -6.13 2.12
N TYR A 124 3.82 -4.98 2.45
CA TYR A 124 3.84 -3.81 1.57
C TYR A 124 5.22 -3.60 0.97
N SER A 125 5.24 -3.33 -0.34
CA SER A 125 6.44 -2.99 -1.09
C SER A 125 6.87 -1.53 -0.86
N ARG A 126 8.17 -1.25 -0.98
CA ARG A 126 8.75 0.11 -1.01
C ARG A 126 8.25 0.95 -2.20
N ASP A 127 7.69 0.33 -3.23
CA ASP A 127 7.00 1.06 -4.31
C ASP A 127 5.71 1.76 -3.85
N ARG A 128 5.26 1.51 -2.61
CA ARG A 128 4.07 2.09 -1.96
C ARG A 128 2.72 1.70 -2.58
N VAL A 129 2.69 0.78 -3.54
CA VAL A 129 1.47 0.38 -4.25
C VAL A 129 1.24 -1.13 -4.15
N PHE A 130 2.27 -1.94 -4.39
CA PHE A 130 2.15 -3.39 -4.36
C PHE A 130 2.07 -3.90 -2.93
N PHE A 131 1.06 -4.73 -2.67
CA PHE A 131 0.96 -5.48 -1.43
C PHE A 131 0.21 -6.79 -1.66
N GLU A 132 0.49 -7.77 -0.81
CA GLU A 132 -0.25 -9.03 -0.74
C GLU A 132 -0.47 -9.44 0.72
N GLY A 133 -1.48 -10.28 0.95
CA GLY A 133 -1.80 -10.83 2.27
C GLY A 133 -1.46 -12.31 2.39
N LEU A 134 -1.10 -12.78 3.57
CA LEU A 134 -1.05 -14.19 3.94
C LEU A 134 -1.99 -14.41 5.13
N SER A 135 -2.63 -15.57 5.21
CA SER A 135 -3.24 -16.01 6.47
C SER A 135 -2.17 -16.14 7.56
N ARG A 136 -2.60 -16.15 8.83
CA ARG A 136 -1.69 -16.37 9.96
C ARG A 136 -0.90 -17.66 9.81
N ASP A 137 -1.55 -18.75 9.42
CA ASP A 137 -0.92 -20.06 9.30
C ASP A 137 0.09 -20.11 8.14
N GLU A 138 -0.22 -19.45 7.01
CA GLU A 138 0.74 -19.28 5.92
C GLU A 138 1.94 -18.43 6.33
N ALA A 139 1.72 -17.29 6.99
CA ALA A 139 2.80 -16.40 7.42
C ALA A 139 3.71 -17.04 8.46
N ARG A 140 3.19 -17.96 9.28
CA ARG A 140 3.94 -18.67 10.31
C ARG A 140 4.52 -20.00 9.85
N ASP A 141 4.34 -20.38 8.59
CA ASP A 141 4.99 -21.57 8.03
C ASP A 141 6.52 -21.39 8.03
N PRO A 142 7.29 -22.39 8.52
CA PRO A 142 8.75 -22.28 8.67
C PRO A 142 9.51 -22.11 7.35
N ARG A 143 8.86 -22.30 6.20
CA ARG A 143 9.42 -22.11 4.86
C ARG A 143 9.24 -20.69 4.31
N VAL A 144 8.48 -19.83 4.99
CA VAL A 144 8.30 -18.43 4.58
C VAL A 144 9.46 -17.58 5.08
N LEU A 145 10.13 -16.89 4.16
CA LEU A 145 11.33 -16.12 4.46
C LEU A 145 11.15 -14.63 4.13
N LEU A 146 11.83 -13.79 4.92
CA LEU A 146 12.32 -12.50 4.44
C LEU A 146 13.75 -12.70 3.91
N ALA A 147 13.86 -12.80 2.58
CA ALA A 147 15.10 -13.09 1.88
C ALA A 147 15.86 -11.83 1.47
N TYR A 148 17.17 -11.89 1.65
CA TYR A 148 18.16 -10.87 1.24
C TYR A 148 19.33 -11.46 0.44
N GLY A 149 19.34 -12.79 0.21
CA GLY A 149 20.24 -13.47 -0.72
C GLY A 149 19.51 -14.40 -1.69
N LEU A 150 20.15 -14.63 -2.84
CA LEU A 150 19.67 -15.48 -3.93
C LEU A 150 20.84 -16.22 -4.58
N ASN A 151 20.80 -17.55 -4.61
CA ASN A 151 21.83 -18.44 -5.18
C ASN A 151 23.25 -18.11 -4.69
N GLY A 152 23.41 -17.89 -3.39
CA GLY A 152 24.70 -17.59 -2.76
C GLY A 152 25.23 -16.17 -2.97
N SER A 153 24.47 -15.30 -3.64
CA SER A 153 24.81 -13.88 -3.86
C SER A 153 23.80 -12.95 -3.18
N PRO A 154 24.16 -11.67 -2.92
CA PRO A 154 23.19 -10.67 -2.48
C PRO A 154 21.99 -10.59 -3.42
N LEU A 155 20.79 -10.38 -2.87
CA LEU A 155 19.55 -10.35 -3.64
C LEU A 155 19.55 -9.16 -4.63
N PRO A 156 19.47 -9.40 -5.95
CA PRO A 156 19.44 -8.32 -6.92
C PRO A 156 18.20 -7.43 -6.78
N GLU A 157 18.38 -6.12 -6.98
CA GLU A 157 17.30 -5.12 -6.88
C GLU A 157 16.10 -5.46 -7.77
N VAL A 158 16.33 -5.91 -9.01
CA VAL A 158 15.27 -6.32 -9.95
C VAL A 158 14.43 -7.51 -9.46
N HIS A 159 14.97 -8.31 -8.54
CA HIS A 159 14.31 -9.43 -7.89
C HIS A 159 13.78 -9.09 -6.49
N GLY A 160 13.79 -7.82 -6.10
CA GLY A 160 13.23 -7.35 -4.83
C GLY A 160 14.25 -7.09 -3.73
N GLY A 161 15.55 -7.04 -4.06
CA GLY A 161 16.60 -6.64 -3.12
C GLY A 161 16.42 -5.20 -2.63
N PRO A 162 16.88 -4.86 -1.41
CA PRO A 162 17.69 -5.69 -0.54
C PRO A 162 16.89 -6.72 0.30
N LEU A 163 15.57 -6.59 0.41
CA LEU A 163 14.73 -7.46 1.23
C LEU A 163 13.41 -7.81 0.54
N ARG A 164 13.08 -9.09 0.42
CA ARG A 164 11.80 -9.56 -0.14
C ARG A 164 11.15 -10.65 0.69
N LEU A 165 9.83 -10.80 0.55
CA LEU A 165 9.12 -11.96 1.01
C LEU A 165 9.29 -13.12 0.01
N VAL A 166 9.40 -14.34 0.54
CA VAL A 166 9.41 -15.60 -0.22
C VAL A 166 8.41 -16.57 0.40
N VAL A 167 7.44 -17.01 -0.41
CA VAL A 167 6.36 -17.95 -0.02
C VAL A 167 6.36 -19.10 -1.03
N PRO A 168 7.06 -20.21 -0.74
CA PRO A 168 7.39 -21.23 -1.75
C PRO A 168 6.21 -22.09 -2.19
N PHE A 169 5.11 -22.08 -1.43
CA PHE A 169 3.94 -22.92 -1.70
C PHE A 169 2.76 -22.17 -2.35
N LEU A 170 2.92 -20.88 -2.66
CA LEU A 170 1.90 -20.05 -3.31
C LEU A 170 2.37 -19.51 -4.67
N GLN A 171 1.46 -18.86 -5.40
CA GLN A 171 1.79 -18.08 -6.60
C GLN A 171 2.89 -17.06 -6.31
N GLY A 172 3.85 -16.92 -7.23
CA GLY A 172 5.02 -16.07 -7.05
C GLY A 172 4.71 -14.60 -6.77
N TYR A 173 3.53 -14.10 -7.15
CA TYR A 173 3.12 -12.73 -6.81
C TYR A 173 2.86 -12.52 -5.31
N LYS A 174 2.58 -13.59 -4.54
CA LYS A 174 2.44 -13.56 -3.08
C LYS A 174 3.77 -13.29 -2.38
N SER A 175 4.89 -13.51 -3.07
CA SER A 175 6.25 -13.24 -2.59
C SER A 175 6.65 -11.80 -2.92
N VAL A 176 6.12 -10.86 -2.12
CA VAL A 176 6.29 -9.40 -2.29
C VAL A 176 7.76 -9.00 -2.38
N LYS A 177 8.10 -8.20 -3.38
CA LYS A 177 9.44 -7.61 -3.57
C LYS A 177 9.59 -6.33 -2.74
N TRP A 178 10.83 -5.97 -2.38
CA TRP A 178 11.16 -4.72 -1.66
C TRP A 178 10.29 -4.51 -0.42
N VAL A 179 10.20 -5.51 0.46
CA VAL A 179 9.31 -5.43 1.63
C VAL A 179 9.74 -4.27 2.53
N HIS A 180 8.77 -3.41 2.84
CA HIS A 180 8.92 -2.26 3.71
C HIS A 180 8.10 -2.38 4.99
N SER A 181 6.91 -2.98 4.90
CA SER A 181 6.00 -3.07 6.04
C SER A 181 5.32 -4.42 6.14
N ILE A 182 5.09 -4.90 7.37
CA ILE A 182 4.35 -6.12 7.68
C ILE A 182 3.35 -5.80 8.79
N HIS A 183 2.06 -5.80 8.46
CA HIS A 183 1.00 -5.43 9.40
C HIS A 183 -0.02 -6.56 9.54
N ALA A 184 -0.43 -6.83 10.78
CA ALA A 184 -1.48 -7.79 11.10
C ALA A 184 -2.88 -7.21 10.86
N PHE A 185 -3.78 -8.06 10.37
CA PHE A 185 -5.19 -7.76 10.13
C PHE A 185 -6.07 -8.88 10.66
N ARG A 186 -7.24 -8.51 11.20
CA ARG A 186 -8.26 -9.49 11.62
C ARG A 186 -8.92 -10.22 10.43
N HIS A 187 -8.97 -9.56 9.28
CA HIS A 187 -9.58 -10.10 8.06
C HIS A 187 -8.61 -9.98 6.90
N ASP A 188 -8.84 -10.78 5.88
CA ASP A 188 -8.03 -10.77 4.66
C ASP A 188 -7.99 -9.36 4.05
N PRO A 189 -6.79 -8.75 3.89
CA PRO A 189 -6.64 -7.42 3.33
C PRO A 189 -6.89 -7.35 1.82
N VAL A 190 -7.12 -8.49 1.15
CA VAL A 190 -7.33 -8.63 -0.30
C VAL A 190 -6.19 -8.06 -1.12
N GLY A 191 -5.21 -8.90 -1.44
CA GLY A 191 -4.00 -8.50 -2.16
C GLY A 191 -4.24 -7.92 -3.56
N ILE A 192 -3.27 -7.15 -4.05
CA ILE A 192 -3.38 -6.33 -5.26
C ILE A 192 -3.75 -7.14 -6.51
N LYS A 193 -3.28 -8.39 -6.64
CA LYS A 193 -3.60 -9.22 -7.82
C LYS A 193 -5.05 -9.68 -7.84
N ARG A 194 -5.67 -9.89 -6.68
CA ARG A 194 -7.11 -10.17 -6.57
C ARG A 194 -7.93 -8.91 -6.82
N LEU A 195 -7.53 -7.77 -6.27
CA LEU A 195 -8.20 -6.48 -6.51
C LEU A 195 -8.22 -6.10 -8.00
N LEU A 196 -7.15 -6.42 -8.73
CA LEU A 196 -7.04 -6.17 -10.17
C LEU A 196 -7.68 -7.27 -11.03
N ALA A 197 -8.31 -8.28 -10.43
CA ALA A 197 -8.85 -9.47 -11.09
C ALA A 197 -7.83 -10.17 -12.01
N GLN A 198 -6.55 -10.14 -11.64
CA GLN A 198 -5.45 -10.79 -12.37
C GLN A 198 -5.21 -12.23 -11.91
N SER A 199 -5.64 -12.55 -10.69
CA SER A 199 -5.67 -13.91 -10.16
C SER A 199 -6.84 -14.05 -9.19
N PRO A 200 -7.65 -15.12 -9.26
CA PRO A 200 -8.77 -15.33 -8.33
C PRO A 200 -8.33 -15.81 -6.94
N THR A 201 -7.17 -16.49 -6.87
CA THR A 201 -6.58 -16.99 -5.62
C THR A 201 -5.05 -16.93 -5.71
N GLY A 202 -4.40 -16.77 -4.55
CA GLY A 202 -2.95 -16.94 -4.39
C GLY A 202 -2.49 -18.39 -4.43
N GLN A 203 -3.41 -19.35 -4.33
CA GLN A 203 -3.11 -20.77 -4.28
C GLN A 203 -2.63 -21.31 -5.63
N LEU A 204 -1.67 -22.25 -5.57
CA LEU A 204 -1.28 -23.06 -6.71
C LEU A 204 -2.33 -24.16 -6.94
N ASN A 205 -2.66 -24.43 -8.20
CA ASN A 205 -3.60 -25.50 -8.54
C ASN A 205 -3.00 -26.89 -8.29
N GLU A 206 -3.83 -27.93 -8.36
CA GLU A 206 -3.41 -29.32 -8.11
C GLU A 206 -2.30 -29.79 -9.06
N LYS A 207 -2.31 -29.34 -10.33
CA LYS A 207 -1.25 -29.68 -11.29
C LYS A 207 0.11 -29.21 -10.78
N TRP A 208 0.23 -27.93 -10.42
CA TRP A 208 1.49 -27.37 -9.90
C TRP A 208 1.88 -28.00 -8.57
N ARG A 209 0.91 -28.22 -7.68
CA ARG A 209 1.18 -28.85 -6.38
C ARG A 209 1.67 -30.29 -6.53
N GLY A 210 1.04 -31.09 -7.37
CA GLY A 210 1.45 -32.47 -7.62
C GLY A 210 2.81 -32.56 -8.31
N GLN A 211 3.03 -31.76 -9.36
CA GLN A 211 4.26 -31.78 -10.14
C GLN A 211 5.51 -31.42 -9.30
N TYR A 212 5.38 -30.47 -8.38
CA TYR A 212 6.49 -29.99 -7.54
C TYR A 212 6.40 -30.45 -6.08
N GLN A 213 5.52 -31.41 -5.78
CA GLN A 213 5.31 -31.96 -4.43
C GLN A 213 5.08 -30.87 -3.37
N ILE A 214 4.34 -29.83 -3.74
CA ILE A 214 4.07 -28.69 -2.85
C ILE A 214 2.92 -29.04 -1.92
N VAL A 215 3.27 -29.10 -0.64
CA VAL A 215 2.31 -29.26 0.46
C VAL A 215 2.06 -27.89 1.11
N PRO A 216 0.83 -27.35 1.02
CA PRO A 216 0.44 -26.14 1.75
C PRO A 216 0.59 -26.32 3.28
N PRO A 217 0.72 -25.23 4.05
CA PRO A 217 0.79 -25.30 5.51
C PRO A 217 -0.39 -26.05 6.12
N ALA A 218 -0.14 -26.75 7.23
CA ALA A 218 -1.19 -27.28 8.08
C ALA A 218 -1.91 -26.12 8.76
N GLY A 219 -3.22 -25.96 8.49
CA GLY A 219 -4.00 -24.86 9.02
C GLY A 219 -4.94 -24.26 7.97
N LYS A 220 -5.45 -23.07 8.28
CA LYS A 220 -6.31 -22.30 7.39
C LYS A 220 -5.46 -21.68 6.29
N SER A 221 -5.58 -22.23 5.08
CA SER A 221 -4.98 -21.64 3.89
C SER A 221 -5.63 -20.29 3.57
N GLY A 222 -4.83 -19.36 3.02
CA GLY A 222 -5.32 -18.11 2.50
C GLY A 222 -6.08 -18.30 1.18
N ASP A 223 -7.06 -17.44 0.92
CA ASP A 223 -7.89 -17.25 -0.28
C ASP A 223 -8.45 -18.52 -1.01
N PRO A 224 -9.79 -18.74 -1.14
CA PRO A 224 -10.82 -17.70 -1.38
C PRO A 224 -12.19 -18.00 -0.64
N PRO A 225 -13.38 -17.37 -0.90
CA PRO A 225 -14.08 -17.27 -2.21
C PRO A 225 -14.60 -15.83 -2.54
N PRO A 226 -14.96 -15.46 -3.82
CA PRO A 226 -16.30 -15.73 -4.38
C PRO A 226 -16.56 -16.33 -5.76
N VAL A 227 -17.71 -17.02 -5.91
CA VAL A 227 -18.46 -17.31 -7.18
C VAL A 227 -19.95 -17.60 -6.87
N ARG A 228 -21.03 -17.14 -7.53
CA ARG A 228 -21.32 -16.18 -8.64
C ARG A 228 -22.73 -15.51 -8.55
N SER A 229 -23.61 -15.80 -7.57
CA SER A 229 -25.07 -15.53 -7.67
C SER A 229 -25.65 -14.44 -6.73
N GLU A 230 -24.86 -13.79 -5.88
CA GLU A 230 -25.35 -13.01 -4.71
C GLU A 230 -25.05 -11.49 -4.78
N ILE A 231 -25.29 -10.86 -5.94
CA ILE A 231 -25.60 -9.42 -5.94
C ILE A 231 -27.13 -9.29 -6.08
N ALA A 232 -27.82 -9.26 -4.95
CA ALA A 232 -29.24 -8.91 -4.85
C ALA A 232 -29.40 -7.52 -4.18
N PRO A 233 -30.41 -6.70 -4.53
CA PRO A 233 -30.50 -5.31 -4.10
C PRO A 233 -30.80 -5.19 -2.59
N LEU A 234 -30.22 -4.16 -1.95
CA LEU A 234 -30.38 -3.87 -0.52
C LEU A 234 -31.85 -3.58 -0.14
N SER A 235 -32.35 -4.30 0.87
CA SER A 235 -33.59 -3.98 1.60
C SER A 235 -33.40 -2.75 2.51
N THR A 236 -34.49 -2.02 2.78
CA THR A 236 -34.58 -0.74 3.50
C THR A 236 -33.87 -0.72 4.87
N PRO A 237 -33.20 0.39 5.26
CA PRO A 237 -32.48 0.47 6.53
C PRO A 237 -33.44 0.60 7.74
N PRO A 238 -33.13 -0.01 8.91
CA PRO A 238 -33.86 0.24 10.15
C PRO A 238 -33.45 1.57 10.81
N ALA A 239 -34.31 2.05 11.70
CA ALA A 239 -34.31 3.38 12.31
C ALA A 239 -33.05 3.73 13.15
N ALA A 240 -32.81 5.04 13.27
CA ALA A 240 -31.62 5.67 13.84
C ALA A 240 -31.38 5.38 15.33
N ILE A 241 -30.10 5.21 15.71
CA ILE A 241 -29.63 5.15 17.11
C ILE A 241 -29.09 6.54 17.52
N SER A 242 -29.44 6.98 18.73
CA SER A 242 -29.13 8.29 19.33
C SER A 242 -27.63 8.55 19.57
N PRO A 243 -27.19 9.82 19.67
CA PRO A 243 -25.78 10.18 19.81
C PRO A 243 -25.24 10.01 21.24
N PRO A 244 -23.92 9.79 21.41
CA PRO A 244 -23.27 9.63 22.72
C PRO A 244 -22.96 10.97 23.41
N GLU A 245 -22.82 10.91 24.73
CA GLU A 245 -22.61 12.03 25.66
C GLU A 245 -21.26 12.77 25.52
N PRO A 246 -21.16 14.03 25.98
CA PRO A 246 -20.02 14.91 25.73
C PRO A 246 -18.80 14.62 26.64
N PRO A 247 -17.58 14.99 26.18
CA PRO A 247 -16.33 14.71 26.88
C PRO A 247 -16.05 15.66 28.06
N VAL A 248 -15.41 15.11 29.08
CA VAL A 248 -14.97 15.77 30.33
C VAL A 248 -13.88 16.82 30.08
N HIS A 249 -13.99 17.97 30.74
CA HIS A 249 -13.06 19.10 30.63
C HIS A 249 -11.80 18.95 31.51
N GLY A 250 -10.62 19.04 30.88
CA GLY A 250 -9.34 19.31 31.55
C GLY A 250 -8.84 20.71 31.22
N ARG A 251 -8.35 21.45 32.24
CA ARG A 251 -7.93 22.86 32.18
C ARG A 251 -6.60 23.05 31.45
N VAL A 252 -6.56 24.00 30.51
CA VAL A 252 -5.33 24.61 29.97
C VAL A 252 -5.49 26.13 30.00
N ASP A 253 -5.57 26.70 31.20
CA ASP A 253 -5.69 28.14 31.40
C ASP A 253 -4.31 28.78 31.51
N SER A 254 -3.59 29.01 30.39
CA SER A 254 -2.44 29.92 30.42
C SER A 254 -1.95 30.50 29.07
N VAL A 255 -2.79 30.72 28.04
CA VAL A 255 -2.39 31.58 26.87
C VAL A 255 -3.56 32.35 26.22
N LEU A 256 -4.64 32.65 26.93
CA LEU A 256 -5.74 33.44 26.33
C LEU A 256 -5.78 34.85 26.91
N LYS A 257 -5.05 35.78 26.26
CA LYS A 257 -5.36 37.21 26.38
C LYS A 257 -6.74 37.48 25.76
N LYS A 258 -7.49 38.37 26.41
CA LYS A 258 -8.88 38.78 26.15
C LYS A 258 -9.25 38.80 24.66
N LYS A 259 -10.33 38.06 24.32
CA LYS A 259 -11.04 38.12 23.03
C LYS A 259 -11.34 39.57 22.63
N GLN A 260 -10.63 40.08 21.63
CA GLN A 260 -11.11 41.18 20.79
C GLN A 260 -12.18 40.63 19.81
N PRO A 261 -13.10 41.48 19.31
CA PRO A 261 -14.04 41.08 18.25
C PRO A 261 -13.28 40.53 17.04
N PRO A 262 -13.85 39.63 16.23
CA PRO A 262 -13.11 38.88 15.22
C PRO A 262 -12.53 39.84 14.18
N ARG A 263 -11.22 40.09 14.29
CA ARG A 263 -10.42 40.72 13.25
C ARG A 263 -10.40 39.74 12.08
N GLN A 264 -10.64 40.21 10.86
CA GLN A 264 -10.61 39.36 9.67
C GLN A 264 -9.21 38.74 9.58
N ALA A 265 -9.08 37.42 9.80
CA ALA A 265 -7.78 36.77 9.84
C ALA A 265 -7.09 36.90 8.48
N THR A 266 -5.88 37.50 8.49
CA THR A 266 -5.07 37.77 7.30
C THR A 266 -4.32 36.53 6.82
N LEU A 267 -4.16 35.51 7.67
CA LEU A 267 -3.55 34.23 7.32
C LEU A 267 -4.58 33.11 7.28
N LYS A 268 -4.36 32.15 6.39
CA LYS A 268 -5.21 30.98 6.21
C LYS A 268 -4.38 29.71 6.01
N GLU A 269 -4.92 28.59 6.48
CA GLU A 269 -4.50 27.26 6.06
C GLU A 269 -5.50 26.74 5.02
N VAL A 270 -5.01 26.43 3.81
CA VAL A 270 -5.77 25.70 2.82
C VAL A 270 -5.39 24.23 2.90
N ILE A 271 -6.29 23.43 3.47
CA ILE A 271 -6.12 21.98 3.60
C ILE A 271 -6.82 21.30 2.42
N ALA A 272 -6.08 20.55 1.61
CA ALA A 272 -6.65 19.80 0.50
C ALA A 272 -6.43 18.30 0.65
N PHE A 273 -7.52 17.53 0.59
CA PHE A 273 -7.47 16.08 0.43
C PHE A 273 -7.84 15.73 -0.99
N VAL A 274 -6.93 15.16 -1.75
CA VAL A 274 -7.14 14.81 -3.17
C VAL A 274 -6.92 13.31 -3.41
N ARG A 275 -7.19 12.83 -4.63
CA ARG A 275 -6.95 11.43 -5.00
C ARG A 275 -5.46 11.07 -4.84
N PRO A 276 -5.11 9.86 -4.36
CA PRO A 276 -3.71 9.44 -4.16
C PRO A 276 -2.82 9.66 -5.39
N GLY A 277 -3.31 9.33 -6.58
CA GLY A 277 -2.57 9.48 -7.84
C GLY A 277 -2.48 10.91 -8.39
N LYS A 278 -2.97 11.94 -7.66
CA LYS A 278 -2.99 13.34 -8.14
C LYS A 278 -1.89 14.23 -7.57
N GLN A 279 -0.96 13.67 -6.80
CA GLN A 279 0.12 14.44 -6.16
C GLN A 279 0.92 15.28 -7.16
N LEU A 280 1.43 14.67 -8.24
CA LEU A 280 2.26 15.37 -9.23
C LEU A 280 1.49 16.49 -9.94
N ALA A 281 0.28 16.22 -10.42
CA ALA A 281 -0.55 17.20 -11.11
C ALA A 281 -0.95 18.37 -10.19
N THR A 282 -1.18 18.08 -8.91
CA THR A 282 -1.51 19.10 -7.90
C THR A 282 -0.33 20.01 -7.63
N ARG A 283 0.87 19.44 -7.45
CA ARG A 283 2.11 20.20 -7.31
C ARG A 283 2.33 21.16 -8.48
N GLN A 284 2.27 20.66 -9.71
CA GLN A 284 2.50 21.48 -10.90
C GLN A 284 1.48 22.62 -11.03
N ALA A 285 0.24 22.41 -10.61
CA ALA A 285 -0.78 23.45 -10.64
C ALA A 285 -0.56 24.53 -9.57
N LEU A 286 -0.10 24.15 -8.37
CA LEU A 286 0.26 25.09 -7.31
C LEU A 286 1.48 25.94 -7.71
N GLU A 287 2.53 25.30 -8.23
CA GLU A 287 3.73 25.98 -8.74
C GLU A 287 3.39 26.97 -9.86
N ALA A 288 2.54 26.58 -10.81
CA ALA A 288 2.08 27.46 -11.89
C ALA A 288 1.23 28.64 -11.40
N ALA A 289 0.66 28.56 -10.19
CA ALA A 289 -0.05 29.64 -9.52
C ALA A 289 0.85 30.43 -8.53
N GLY A 290 2.16 30.18 -8.55
CA GLY A 290 3.15 30.85 -7.71
C GLY A 290 3.08 30.43 -6.23
N ILE A 291 2.59 29.23 -5.94
CA ILE A 291 2.45 28.68 -4.59
C ILE A 291 3.50 27.59 -4.41
N TYR A 292 4.56 27.91 -3.67
CA TYR A 292 5.71 27.03 -3.46
C TYR A 292 5.77 26.44 -2.04
N GLY A 293 5.19 27.13 -1.05
CA GLY A 293 5.11 26.67 0.33
C GLY A 293 3.91 25.76 0.57
N TYR A 294 4.15 24.47 0.75
CA TYR A 294 3.14 23.51 1.21
C TYR A 294 3.80 22.27 1.83
N THR A 295 3.07 21.59 2.70
CA THR A 295 3.45 20.26 3.22
C THR A 295 2.48 19.21 2.69
N THR A 296 2.97 18.01 2.38
CA THR A 296 2.12 16.95 1.84
C THR A 296 2.48 15.57 2.41
N THR A 297 1.47 14.74 2.63
CA THR A 297 1.64 13.34 3.05
C THR A 297 0.47 12.50 2.56
N THR A 298 0.63 11.18 2.53
CA THR A 298 -0.48 10.25 2.27
C THR A 298 -1.19 9.95 3.57
N VAL A 299 -2.51 10.12 3.58
CA VAL A 299 -3.36 9.90 4.76
C VAL A 299 -4.50 8.95 4.44
N LEU A 300 -5.00 8.28 5.47
CA LEU A 300 -6.22 7.47 5.38
C LEU A 300 -7.41 8.33 5.80
N GLY A 301 -8.44 8.42 4.96
CA GLY A 301 -9.60 9.26 5.25
C GLY A 301 -10.92 8.62 4.88
N ARG A 302 -11.96 8.92 5.67
CA ARG A 302 -13.31 8.39 5.52
C ARG A 302 -14.29 9.52 5.20
N SER A 303 -14.64 9.68 3.92
CA SER A 303 -15.63 10.68 3.48
C SER A 303 -17.07 10.21 3.75
N ARG A 304 -18.10 11.00 3.38
CA ARG A 304 -19.53 10.63 3.46
C ARG A 304 -19.87 9.29 2.81
N GLN A 305 -19.03 8.82 1.90
CA GLN A 305 -19.11 7.50 1.28
C GLN A 305 -18.82 6.34 2.26
N ARG A 306 -18.37 6.67 3.49
CA ARG A 306 -18.08 5.78 4.62
C ARG A 306 -17.02 4.71 4.33
N GLY A 307 -16.10 5.05 3.42
CA GLY A 307 -15.14 4.10 2.88
C GLY A 307 -15.63 3.52 1.56
N LEU A 308 -14.92 2.55 1.01
CA LEU A 308 -15.57 1.66 0.05
C LEU A 308 -16.21 0.53 0.85
N ARG A 309 -17.52 0.38 0.68
CA ARG A 309 -18.28 -0.72 1.26
C ARG A 309 -18.46 -1.75 0.18
N PHE A 310 -18.08 -2.98 0.48
CA PHE A 310 -18.30 -4.13 -0.35
C PHE A 310 -18.84 -5.23 0.56
N GLN A 311 -19.82 -5.99 0.12
CA GLN A 311 -20.29 -7.12 0.91
C GLN A 311 -19.33 -8.29 0.71
N SER A 312 -18.94 -8.93 1.82
CA SER A 312 -18.31 -10.26 1.78
C SER A 312 -19.38 -11.28 1.39
N GLU A 313 -18.98 -12.41 0.79
CA GLU A 313 -19.88 -13.51 0.43
C GLU A 313 -20.69 -14.09 1.58
N LYS A 314 -20.27 -13.87 2.83
CA LYS A 314 -21.02 -14.33 4.00
C LYS A 314 -22.07 -13.32 4.48
N GLY A 315 -22.32 -12.26 3.71
CA GLY A 315 -23.25 -11.19 4.06
C GLY A 315 -22.71 -10.19 5.09
N GLU A 316 -21.47 -10.36 5.57
CA GLU A 316 -20.86 -9.40 6.48
C GLU A 316 -20.34 -8.16 5.73
N PRO A 317 -20.61 -6.94 6.21
CA PRO A 317 -20.15 -5.72 5.56
C PRO A 317 -18.62 -5.57 5.70
N VAL A 318 -17.87 -5.83 4.63
CA VAL A 318 -16.45 -5.49 4.54
C VAL A 318 -16.35 -4.03 4.08
N ALA A 319 -15.86 -3.19 4.97
CA ALA A 319 -15.59 -1.80 4.64
C ALA A 319 -14.08 -1.58 4.59
N ILE A 320 -13.54 -1.13 3.45
CA ILE A 320 -12.34 -0.28 3.50
C ILE A 320 -12.81 0.99 4.18
N LYS A 321 -12.71 1.02 5.51
CA LYS A 321 -13.25 2.11 6.33
C LYS A 321 -12.58 3.43 5.98
N PHE A 322 -11.31 3.40 5.60
CA PHE A 322 -10.53 4.59 5.26
C PHE A 322 -9.86 4.41 3.91
N MET A 323 -10.09 5.37 3.01
CA MET A 323 -9.46 5.39 1.70
C MET A 323 -8.16 6.19 1.77
N PRO A 324 -7.07 5.74 1.13
CA PRO A 324 -5.90 6.58 0.97
C PRO A 324 -6.26 7.84 0.20
N LYS A 325 -5.65 8.96 0.62
CA LYS A 325 -5.80 10.29 0.06
C LYS A 325 -4.44 10.97 0.10
N GLN A 326 -4.19 11.88 -0.83
CA GLN A 326 -3.08 12.80 -0.68
C GLN A 326 -3.56 14.02 0.09
N TYR A 327 -2.90 14.33 1.20
CA TYR A 327 -3.13 15.53 2.01
C TYR A 327 -2.14 16.62 1.62
N PHE A 328 -2.62 17.86 1.52
CA PHE A 328 -1.84 19.07 1.36
C PHE A 328 -2.23 20.06 2.45
N SER A 329 -1.22 20.66 3.08
CA SER A 329 -1.33 21.78 4.00
C SER A 329 -0.64 22.99 3.36
N ILE A 330 -1.37 24.09 3.17
CA ILE A 330 -0.87 25.27 2.46
C ILE A 330 -1.15 26.49 3.32
N MET A 331 -0.10 27.06 3.92
CA MET A 331 -0.19 28.30 4.69
C MET A 331 -0.04 29.47 3.73
N ILE A 332 -0.99 30.39 3.75
CA ILE A 332 -1.10 31.44 2.73
C ILE A 332 -1.79 32.69 3.28
N ASP A 333 -1.47 33.85 2.70
CA ASP A 333 -2.27 35.06 2.86
C ASP A 333 -3.72 34.85 2.38
N ALA A 334 -4.67 35.45 3.11
CA ALA A 334 -6.09 35.37 2.85
C ALA A 334 -6.48 35.85 1.43
N GLY A 335 -5.79 36.88 0.91
CA GLY A 335 -6.01 37.39 -0.44
C GLY A 335 -5.62 36.40 -1.54
N ARG A 336 -4.72 35.46 -1.26
CA ARG A 336 -4.25 34.44 -2.21
C ARG A 336 -5.06 33.14 -2.21
N VAL A 337 -5.94 32.92 -1.24
CA VAL A 337 -6.81 31.73 -1.15
C VAL A 337 -7.56 31.41 -2.45
N PRO A 338 -8.16 32.39 -3.17
CA PRO A 338 -8.87 32.10 -4.42
C PRO A 338 -7.97 31.46 -5.49
N ALA A 339 -6.70 31.88 -5.57
CA ALA A 339 -5.73 31.33 -6.52
C ALA A 339 -5.38 29.88 -6.17
N VAL A 340 -5.19 29.58 -4.89
CA VAL A 340 -4.93 28.22 -4.39
C VAL A 340 -6.11 27.29 -4.74
N ILE A 341 -7.34 27.72 -4.46
CA ILE A 341 -8.54 26.94 -4.76
C ILE A 341 -8.66 26.69 -6.27
N ALA A 342 -8.44 27.72 -7.10
CA ALA A 342 -8.50 27.58 -8.55
C ALA A 342 -7.48 26.55 -9.06
N ALA A 343 -6.24 26.60 -8.57
CA ALA A 343 -5.18 25.64 -8.92
C ALA A 343 -5.54 24.21 -8.50
N LEU A 344 -5.95 24.02 -7.25
CA LEU A 344 -6.37 22.72 -6.71
C LEU A 344 -7.55 22.15 -7.50
N MET A 345 -8.56 22.96 -7.81
CA MET A 345 -9.71 22.52 -8.59
C MET A 345 -9.31 22.14 -10.02
N LYS A 346 -8.46 22.93 -10.68
CA LYS A 346 -8.01 22.66 -12.06
C LYS A 346 -7.30 21.31 -12.17
N ALA A 347 -6.44 20.97 -11.21
CA ALA A 347 -5.69 19.71 -11.23
C ALA A 347 -6.54 18.47 -10.88
N ASN A 348 -7.50 18.64 -9.97
CA ASN A 348 -8.13 17.52 -9.28
C ASN A 348 -9.57 17.22 -9.72
N ARG A 349 -10.27 18.19 -10.31
CA ARG A 349 -11.66 18.02 -10.74
C ARG A 349 -11.75 17.17 -12.01
N THR A 350 -12.49 16.06 -11.98
CA THR A 350 -12.69 15.18 -13.15
C THR A 350 -14.06 15.34 -13.82
N GLY A 351 -14.80 16.41 -13.51
CA GLY A 351 -16.13 16.71 -14.06
C GLY A 351 -17.00 17.48 -13.06
N LYS A 352 -18.30 17.64 -13.33
CA LYS A 352 -19.25 18.15 -12.33
C LYS A 352 -19.67 17.03 -11.38
N GLY A 353 -19.18 17.07 -10.14
CA GLY A 353 -19.66 16.19 -9.07
C GLY A 353 -19.10 14.76 -9.08
N ALA A 354 -17.94 14.52 -9.69
CA ALA A 354 -17.33 13.20 -9.68
C ALA A 354 -16.91 12.81 -8.25
N TYR A 355 -17.34 11.62 -7.84
CA TYR A 355 -17.01 11.06 -6.55
C TYR A 355 -15.49 10.85 -6.39
N GLY A 356 -14.94 11.28 -5.26
CA GLY A 356 -13.54 11.03 -4.91
C GLY A 356 -12.54 12.13 -5.30
N ASP A 357 -12.96 13.22 -5.95
CA ASP A 357 -12.06 14.33 -6.32
C ASP A 357 -11.37 14.99 -5.12
N GLY A 358 -12.04 15.01 -3.97
CA GLY A 358 -11.43 15.49 -2.75
C GLY A 358 -12.29 16.47 -1.95
N LYS A 359 -11.64 17.16 -1.01
CA LYS A 359 -12.20 18.29 -0.27
C LYS A 359 -11.11 19.33 -0.05
N ILE A 360 -11.51 20.60 -0.04
CA ILE A 360 -10.68 21.73 0.34
C ILE A 360 -11.33 22.34 1.58
N PHE A 361 -10.54 22.58 2.62
CA PHE A 361 -10.92 23.31 3.82
C PHE A 361 -10.08 24.57 3.90
N ILE A 362 -10.67 25.61 4.47
CA ILE A 362 -10.01 26.88 4.72
C ILE A 362 -10.14 27.11 6.22
N VAL A 363 -9.01 27.23 6.89
CA VAL A 363 -8.93 27.45 8.34
C VAL A 363 -8.28 28.80 8.59
N ASP A 364 -8.80 29.52 9.57
CA ASP A 364 -8.23 30.80 9.98
C ASP A 364 -6.98 30.55 10.83
N ILE A 365 -5.89 31.22 10.48
CA ILE A 365 -4.66 31.23 11.28
C ILE A 365 -4.56 32.60 11.94
N ASP A 366 -4.49 32.62 13.27
CA ASP A 366 -4.39 33.86 14.03
C ASP A 366 -3.00 34.51 13.91
N ASP A 367 -1.94 33.70 13.92
CA ASP A 367 -0.55 34.15 13.80
C ASP A 367 0.34 33.02 13.25
N ALA A 368 1.45 33.40 12.64
CA ALA A 368 2.52 32.51 12.23
C ALA A 368 3.84 33.14 12.68
N VAL A 369 4.77 32.34 13.21
CA VAL A 369 6.07 32.83 13.69
C VAL A 369 7.17 32.04 13.00
N ARG A 370 8.08 32.74 12.32
CA ARG A 370 9.24 32.11 11.70
C ARG A 370 10.32 31.89 12.75
N ILE A 371 10.67 30.62 12.99
CA ILE A 371 11.62 30.23 14.04
C ILE A 371 13.00 30.92 13.87
N SER A 372 13.47 31.09 12.64
CA SER A 372 14.82 31.62 12.37
C SER A 372 14.95 33.14 12.56
N THR A 373 13.86 33.89 12.45
CA THR A 373 13.88 35.37 12.36
C THR A 373 12.92 36.05 13.33
N ASP A 374 12.04 35.30 14.00
CA ASP A 374 10.93 35.81 14.82
C ASP A 374 9.94 36.71 14.04
N GLU A 375 10.02 36.71 12.70
CA GLU A 375 9.04 37.36 11.82
C GLU A 375 7.65 36.78 12.07
N ARG A 376 6.62 37.63 12.03
CA ARG A 376 5.25 37.26 12.36
C ARG A 376 4.27 37.51 11.24
N GLY A 377 3.11 36.86 11.31
CA GLY A 377 2.03 37.07 10.35
C GLY A 377 2.45 36.67 8.93
N GLU A 378 2.15 37.53 7.96
CA GLU A 378 2.44 37.31 6.53
C GLU A 378 3.93 37.18 6.23
N GLU A 379 4.81 37.88 6.96
CA GLU A 379 6.26 37.82 6.75
C GLU A 379 6.86 36.46 7.12
N ALA A 380 6.16 35.70 7.97
CA ALA A 380 6.63 34.41 8.45
C ALA A 380 6.49 33.28 7.42
N ILE A 381 5.55 33.39 6.47
CA ILE A 381 5.11 32.28 5.59
C ILE A 381 5.66 32.32 4.17
#